data_AF-A0A536I3K6-F1
#
_entry.id   AF-A0A536I3K6-F1
#
_cell.length_a   1.000
_cell.length_b   1.000
_cell.length_c   1.000
_cell.angle_alpha   90.00
_cell.angle_beta   90.00
_cell.angle_gamma   90.00
#
_symmetry.space_group_name_H-M   'P 1'
#
loop_
_entity.id
_entity.type
_entity.pdbx_description
1 polymer ?
#
loop_
_entity_poly.entity_id
_entity_poly.type
_entity_poly.pdbx_seq_one_letter_code
_entity_poly.pdbx_strand_id
1 'polypeptide(L)'
;MQGDTTTAMASSLAAFFRRTPVGHVEAGLRTGIRTSPFPEELMRRIVSQVAELHFAPTTRAAENLRRERADAEGAVFLTGNTVVDAVKWIAARPRAGAPFVRRVSRLVLLTAHRRENFGEPIR
;
A
#
# COMPACT_ATOMS: atom_id res chain seq x y z
N MET A 1 1.99 -7.39 -8.19
CA MET A 1 1.29 -6.09 -8.16
C MET A 1 1.50 -5.44 -6.80
N GLN A 2 1.55 -4.11 -6.73
CA GLN A 2 1.74 -3.37 -5.47
C GLN A 2 0.55 -2.46 -5.19
N GLY A 3 0.11 -2.45 -3.93
CA GLY A 3 -0.84 -1.45 -3.42
C GLY A 3 -2.25 -1.61 -3.98
N ASP A 4 -2.89 -0.49 -4.25
CA ASP A 4 -4.35 -0.35 -4.38
C ASP A 4 -4.78 0.54 -5.54
N THR A 5 -3.91 0.71 -6.54
CA THR A 5 -4.20 1.54 -7.72
C THR A 5 -5.05 0.81 -8.77
N THR A 6 -5.66 1.57 -9.68
CA THR A 6 -6.41 1.01 -10.82
C THR A 6 -5.53 0.13 -11.70
N THR A 7 -4.26 0.51 -11.89
CA THR A 7 -3.29 -0.30 -12.62
C THR A 7 -3.05 -1.63 -11.92
N ALA A 8 -2.86 -1.64 -10.59
CA ALA A 8 -2.67 -2.88 -9.85
C ALA A 8 -3.86 -3.84 -10.00
N MET A 9 -5.09 -3.32 -9.91
CA MET A 9 -6.33 -4.08 -10.13
C MET A 9 -6.45 -4.59 -11.57
N ALA A 10 -6.25 -3.73 -12.57
CA ALA A 10 -6.36 -4.13 -13.96
C ALA A 10 -5.32 -5.19 -14.35
N SER A 11 -4.07 -5.03 -13.88
CA SER A 11 -3.01 -5.99 -14.13
C SER A 11 -3.23 -7.32 -13.40
N SER A 12 -3.81 -7.34 -12.19
CA SER A 12 -4.15 -8.59 -11.52
C SER A 12 -5.23 -9.36 -12.27
N LEU A 13 -6.28 -8.68 -12.75
CA LEU A 13 -7.33 -9.31 -13.55
C LEU A 13 -6.81 -9.83 -14.90
N ALA A 14 -5.95 -9.07 -15.57
CA ALA A 14 -5.32 -9.52 -16.81
C ALA A 14 -4.47 -10.78 -16.60
N ALA A 15 -3.73 -10.86 -15.49
CA ALA A 15 -2.97 -12.05 -15.12
C ALA A 15 -3.89 -13.25 -14.81
N PHE A 16 -4.99 -13.03 -14.07
CA PHE A 16 -5.99 -14.05 -13.78
C PHE A 16 -6.59 -14.66 -15.05
N PHE A 17 -7.03 -13.84 -16.01
CA PHE A 17 -7.57 -14.34 -17.29
C PHE A 17 -6.57 -15.16 -18.09
N ARG A 18 -5.27 -14.94 -17.87
CA ARG A 18 -4.18 -15.70 -18.49
C ARG A 18 -3.66 -16.84 -17.62
N ARG A 19 -4.30 -17.13 -16.47
CA ARG A 19 -3.86 -18.13 -15.49
C ARG A 19 -2.40 -17.94 -15.07
N THR A 20 -1.98 -16.69 -14.92
CA THR A 20 -0.64 -16.33 -14.47
C THR A 20 -0.70 -15.97 -12.99
N PRO A 21 0.12 -16.60 -12.12
CA PRO A 21 0.12 -16.29 -10.70
C PRO A 21 0.42 -14.81 -10.39
N VAL A 22 -0.27 -14.27 -9.40
CA VAL A 22 -0.18 -12.89 -8.92
C VAL A 22 0.33 -12.87 -7.47
N GLY A 23 1.46 -12.18 -7.28
CA GLY A 23 1.88 -11.73 -5.95
C GLY A 23 1.39 -10.32 -5.65
N HIS A 24 0.72 -10.12 -4.50
CA HIS A 24 0.27 -8.81 -4.02
C HIS A 24 1.20 -8.29 -2.91
N VAL A 25 2.01 -7.28 -3.25
CA VAL A 25 2.85 -6.55 -2.32
C VAL A 25 2.02 -5.47 -1.61
N GLU A 26 2.22 -5.33 -0.30
CA GLU A 26 1.44 -4.45 0.57
C GLU A 26 -0.03 -4.91 0.72
N ALA A 27 -0.23 -6.23 0.75
CA ALA A 27 -1.55 -6.82 0.82
C ALA A 27 -2.19 -6.65 2.21
N GLY A 28 -3.53 -6.56 2.25
CA GLY A 28 -4.31 -6.68 3.49
C GLY A 28 -4.62 -5.39 4.24
N LEU A 29 -4.21 -4.21 3.74
CA LEU A 29 -4.68 -2.94 4.31
C LEU A 29 -6.17 -2.75 4.05
N ARG A 30 -6.95 -2.39 5.08
CA ARG A 30 -8.41 -2.22 5.00
C ARG A 30 -8.87 -1.04 5.85
N THR A 31 -9.83 -0.30 5.33
CA THR A 31 -10.63 0.67 6.12
C THR A 31 -11.96 0.08 6.57
N GLY A 32 -12.42 -1.00 5.91
CA GLY A 32 -13.75 -1.57 6.17
C GLY A 32 -14.88 -0.89 5.39
N ILE A 33 -14.61 0.25 4.73
CA ILE A 33 -15.61 1.05 4.01
C ILE A 33 -15.27 1.05 2.52
N ARG A 34 -16.02 0.31 1.72
CA ARG A 34 -15.74 0.10 0.27
C ARG A 34 -15.62 1.42 -0.53
N THR A 35 -16.29 2.46 -0.07
CA THR A 35 -16.31 3.80 -0.69
C THR A 35 -15.34 4.79 -0.03
N SER A 36 -14.49 4.35 0.90
CA SER A 36 -13.53 5.24 1.56
C SER A 36 -12.27 4.49 2.02
N PRO A 37 -11.09 4.80 1.46
CA PRO A 37 -10.87 5.67 0.31
C PRO A 37 -11.49 5.09 -0.97
N PHE A 38 -12.14 5.95 -1.77
CA PHE A 38 -12.69 5.58 -3.07
C PHE A 38 -11.70 5.91 -4.19
N PRO A 39 -11.37 4.98 -5.10
CA PRO A 39 -11.83 3.59 -5.20
C PRO A 39 -10.85 2.58 -4.55
N GLU A 40 -9.80 3.03 -3.88
CA GLU A 40 -8.67 2.21 -3.43
C GLU A 40 -9.10 1.05 -2.54
N GLU A 41 -10.07 1.25 -1.63
CA GLU A 41 -10.55 0.15 -0.77
C GLU A 41 -11.13 -1.01 -1.58
N LEU A 42 -11.92 -0.72 -2.62
CA LEU A 42 -12.47 -1.76 -3.48
C LEU A 42 -11.37 -2.41 -4.31
N MET A 43 -10.47 -1.61 -4.89
CA MET A 43 -9.41 -2.10 -5.77
C MET A 43 -8.47 -3.07 -5.05
N ARG A 44 -8.01 -2.75 -3.84
CA ARG A 44 -7.14 -3.67 -3.08
C ARG A 44 -7.84 -4.94 -2.62
N ARG A 45 -9.15 -4.90 -2.39
CA ARG A 45 -9.93 -6.12 -2.10
C ARG A 45 -10.01 -7.03 -3.32
N ILE A 46 -10.25 -6.46 -4.51
CA ILE A 46 -10.26 -7.22 -5.77
C ILE A 46 -8.89 -7.87 -6.00
N VAL A 47 -7.80 -7.10 -5.87
CA VAL A 47 -6.44 -7.65 -6.03
C VAL A 47 -6.17 -8.79 -5.05
N SER A 48 -6.56 -8.64 -3.78
CA SER A 48 -6.38 -9.71 -2.78
C SER A 48 -7.19 -10.98 -3.08
N GLN A 49 -8.33 -10.90 -3.74
CA GLN A 49 -9.08 -12.11 -4.12
C GLN A 49 -8.52 -12.80 -5.36
N VAL A 50 -7.64 -12.12 -6.11
CA VAL A 50 -7.01 -12.64 -7.32
C VAL A 50 -5.60 -13.18 -7.05
N ALA A 51 -4.92 -12.70 -6.02
CA ALA A 51 -3.55 -13.06 -5.74
C ALA A 51 -3.43 -14.41 -5.03
N GLU A 52 -2.45 -15.24 -5.42
CA GLU A 52 -2.10 -16.47 -4.69
C GLU A 52 -1.04 -16.21 -3.62
N LEU A 53 -0.23 -15.15 -3.77
CA LEU A 53 0.81 -14.80 -2.81
C LEU A 53 0.56 -13.41 -2.24
N HIS A 54 0.45 -13.32 -0.91
CA HIS A 54 0.20 -12.07 -0.21
C HIS A 54 1.38 -11.67 0.66
N PHE A 55 2.00 -10.52 0.38
CA PHE A 55 3.07 -9.95 1.21
C PHE A 55 2.48 -8.85 2.08
N ALA A 56 2.05 -9.24 3.28
CA ALA A 56 1.40 -8.37 4.25
C ALA A 56 2.44 -7.56 5.04
N PRO A 57 2.23 -6.24 5.21
CA PRO A 57 3.19 -5.40 5.91
C PRO A 57 3.08 -5.47 7.43
N THR A 58 1.94 -5.92 7.96
CA THR A 58 1.68 -5.99 9.41
C THR A 58 0.83 -7.22 9.74
N THR A 59 0.85 -7.65 11.00
CA THR A 59 -0.01 -8.75 11.49
C THR A 59 -1.49 -8.45 11.26
N ARG A 60 -1.93 -7.21 11.51
CA ARG A 60 -3.32 -6.77 11.25
C ARG A 60 -3.69 -6.92 9.77
N ALA A 61 -2.78 -6.61 8.85
CA ALA A 61 -3.03 -6.78 7.42
C ALA A 61 -3.14 -8.27 7.04
N ALA A 62 -2.29 -9.12 7.62
CA ALA A 62 -2.37 -10.58 7.43
C ALA A 62 -3.70 -11.16 7.96
N GLU A 63 -4.16 -10.68 9.12
CA GLU A 63 -5.45 -11.08 9.70
C GLU A 63 -6.63 -10.64 8.84
N ASN A 64 -6.58 -9.44 8.26
CA ASN A 64 -7.63 -8.98 7.33
C ASN A 64 -7.76 -9.92 6.13
N LEU A 65 -6.64 -10.34 5.53
CA LEU A 65 -6.63 -11.27 4.40
C LEU A 65 -7.27 -12.62 4.75
N ARG A 66 -6.89 -13.19 5.90
CA ARG A 66 -7.44 -14.46 6.40
C ARG A 66 -8.94 -14.36 6.69
N ARG A 67 -9.38 -13.23 7.27
CA ARG A 67 -10.79 -12.97 7.55
C ARG A 67 -11.62 -12.90 6.27
N GLU A 68 -11.04 -12.35 5.22
CA GLU A 68 -11.65 -12.25 3.88
C GLU A 68 -11.46 -13.53 3.05
N ARG A 69 -10.83 -14.57 3.60
CA ARG A 69 -10.47 -15.82 2.90
C ARG A 69 -9.68 -15.59 1.61
N ALA A 70 -8.90 -14.50 1.55
CA ALA A 70 -8.06 -14.18 0.40
C ALA A 70 -6.95 -15.22 0.17
N ASP A 71 -6.60 -15.99 1.21
CA ASP A 71 -5.57 -17.03 1.18
C ASP A 71 -6.12 -18.45 0.95
N ALA A 72 -7.40 -18.60 0.57
CA ALA A 72 -8.02 -19.91 0.40
C ALA A 72 -7.28 -20.80 -0.63
N GLU A 73 -6.72 -20.20 -1.67
CA GLU A 73 -5.93 -20.89 -2.71
C GLU A 73 -4.44 -20.50 -2.67
N GLY A 74 -4.00 -19.86 -1.58
CA GLY A 74 -2.73 -19.15 -1.53
C GLY A 74 -2.07 -19.10 -0.17
N ALA A 75 -1.12 -18.18 -0.03
CA ALA A 75 -0.35 -18.00 1.21
C ALA A 75 -0.22 -16.53 1.59
N VAL A 76 -0.13 -16.29 2.91
CA VAL A 76 0.13 -14.97 3.50
C VAL A 76 1.49 -14.96 4.18
N PHE A 77 2.35 -14.05 3.75
CA PHE A 77 3.68 -13.81 4.30
C PHE A 77 3.72 -12.46 5.01
N LEU A 78 4.18 -12.46 6.26
CA LEU A 78 4.47 -11.22 6.99
C LEU A 78 5.86 -10.73 6.59
N THR A 79 5.94 -9.61 5.89
CA THR A 79 7.20 -9.14 5.25
C THR A 79 7.67 -7.76 5.72
N GLY A 80 6.79 -6.97 6.34
CA GLY A 80 7.03 -5.54 6.49
C GLY A 80 6.68 -4.77 5.22
N ASN A 81 6.92 -3.45 5.21
CA ASN A 81 6.61 -2.60 4.06
C ASN A 81 7.91 -2.11 3.40
N THR A 82 8.00 -2.29 2.08
CA THR A 82 9.15 -1.89 1.26
C THR A 82 9.46 -0.39 1.32
N VAL A 83 8.50 0.44 1.75
CA VAL A 83 8.75 1.87 2.02
C VAL A 83 9.82 2.07 3.10
N VAL A 84 9.91 1.18 4.09
CA VAL A 84 10.93 1.26 5.15
C VAL A 84 12.32 1.00 4.56
N ASP A 85 12.43 0.01 3.69
CA ASP A 85 13.66 -0.28 2.95
C ASP A 85 14.08 0.91 2.09
N ALA A 86 13.13 1.51 1.36
CA ALA A 86 13.39 2.69 0.53
C ALA A 86 13.91 3.89 1.37
N VAL A 87 13.27 4.17 2.51
CA VAL A 87 13.70 5.25 3.42
C VAL A 87 15.10 4.98 3.96
N LYS A 88 15.37 3.76 4.42
CA LYS A 88 16.72 3.38 4.91
C LYS A 88 17.77 3.51 3.81
N TRP A 89 17.44 3.09 2.58
CA TRP A 89 18.34 3.17 1.45
C TRP A 89 18.69 4.61 1.09
N ILE A 90 17.71 5.51 1.08
CA ILE A 90 17.94 6.94 0.80
C ILE A 90 18.73 7.60 1.94
N ALA A 91 18.39 7.29 3.20
CA ALA A 91 19.07 7.85 4.37
C ALA A 91 20.56 7.48 4.45
N ALA A 92 20.95 6.34 3.87
CA ALA A 92 22.35 5.89 3.81
C ALA A 92 23.18 6.60 2.72
N ARG A 93 22.56 7.35 1.80
CA ARG A 93 23.28 8.04 0.72
C ARG A 93 23.90 9.36 1.22
N PRO A 94 25.03 9.79 0.65
CA PRO A 94 25.58 11.11 0.94
C PRO A 94 24.54 12.20 0.67
N ARG A 95 24.28 13.06 1.66
CA ARG A 95 23.38 14.19 1.47
C ARG A 95 24.05 15.19 0.52
N ALA A 96 23.49 15.37 -0.67
CA ALA A 96 23.70 16.61 -1.41
C ALA A 96 23.22 17.75 -0.49
N GLY A 97 24.08 18.74 -0.23
CA GLY A 97 23.87 19.77 0.80
C GLY A 97 22.41 20.22 0.87
N ALA A 98 21.78 20.04 2.04
CA ALA A 98 20.37 20.33 2.19
C ALA A 98 20.14 21.85 2.10
N PRO A 99 19.43 22.37 1.07
CA PRO A 99 19.22 23.81 0.95
C PRO A 99 18.29 24.38 2.03
N PHE A 100 17.63 23.53 2.83
CA PHE A 100 16.42 23.92 3.54
C PHE A 100 16.43 23.79 5.07
N VAL A 101 17.52 23.33 5.70
CA VAL A 101 17.58 23.35 7.17
C VAL A 101 18.29 24.62 7.62
N ARG A 102 17.62 25.76 7.42
CA ARG A 102 17.94 26.94 8.22
C ARG A 102 17.66 26.56 9.67
N ARG A 103 18.54 26.95 10.60
CA ARG A 103 18.42 26.61 12.03
C ARG A 103 17.14 27.25 12.60
N VAL A 104 16.01 26.57 12.47
CA VAL A 104 14.71 26.99 13.00
C VAL A 104 14.55 26.40 14.39
N SER A 105 14.19 27.25 15.35
CA SER A 105 14.00 26.85 16.75
C SER A 105 12.72 26.02 16.95
N ARG A 106 11.76 26.10 16.02
CA ARG A 106 10.49 25.35 16.02
C ARG A 106 10.10 24.99 14.58
N LEU A 107 10.16 23.70 14.23
CA LEU A 107 9.81 23.17 12.91
C LEU A 107 8.64 22.19 13.04
N VAL A 108 7.63 22.33 12.18
CA VAL A 108 6.56 21.36 11.98
C VAL A 108 6.64 20.86 10.55
N LEU A 109 6.69 19.54 10.35
CA LEU A 109 6.59 18.89 9.04
C LEU A 109 5.19 18.31 8.88
N LEU A 110 4.48 18.75 7.83
CA LEU A 110 3.17 18.23 7.46
C LEU A 110 3.24 17.62 6.06
N THR A 111 2.75 16.39 5.92
CA THR A 111 2.60 15.71 4.63
C THR A 111 1.11 15.46 4.40
N ALA A 112 0.55 16.08 3.37
CA ALA A 112 -0.83 15.89 2.96
C ALA A 112 -0.89 15.07 1.66
N HIS A 113 -1.81 14.12 1.59
CA HIS A 113 -2.06 13.35 0.37
C HIS A 113 -2.84 14.22 -0.63
N ARG A 114 -2.54 14.12 -1.92
CA ARG A 114 -3.20 14.92 -2.98
C ARG A 114 -4.74 14.84 -2.96
N ARG A 115 -5.30 13.72 -2.49
CA ARG A 115 -6.75 13.52 -2.38
C ARG A 115 -7.38 14.34 -1.26
N GLU A 116 -6.58 14.69 -0.27
CA GLU A 116 -6.96 15.64 0.79
C GLU A 116 -7.02 17.09 0.27
N ASN A 117 -6.58 17.35 -0.97
CA ASN A 117 -6.69 18.67 -1.61
C ASN A 117 -7.93 18.83 -2.52
N PHE A 118 -8.82 17.84 -2.63
CA PHE A 118 -10.05 17.93 -3.45
C PHE A 118 -11.32 17.99 -2.57
N GLY A 119 -11.95 19.16 -2.44
CA GLY A 119 -13.04 19.39 -1.49
C GLY A 119 -12.53 19.67 -0.07
N GLU A 120 -13.33 19.52 0.99
CA GLU A 120 -12.81 19.62 2.37
C GLU A 120 -12.33 18.26 2.92
N PRO A 121 -11.06 17.93 2.70
CA PRO A 121 -10.26 17.24 3.71
C PRO A 121 -9.09 18.08 4.27
N ILE A 122 -8.63 17.66 5.46
CA ILE A 122 -7.76 18.33 6.46
C ILE A 122 -8.43 19.48 7.26
N ARG A 123 -8.45 19.31 8.59
CA ARG A 123 -8.41 20.36 9.62
C ARG A 123 -7.29 20.04 10.60
#